data_AF-A0A7C3JSH4-F1
#
_entry.id   AF-A0A7C3JSH4-F1
#
_cell.length_a   1.000
_cell.length_b   1.000
_cell.length_c   1.000
_cell.angle_alpha   90.00
_cell.angle_beta   90.00
_cell.angle_gamma   90.00
#
_symmetry.space_group_name_H-M   'P 1'
#
loop_
_entity.id
_entity.type
_entity.pdbx_description
1 polymer ?
#
loop_
_entity_poly.entity_id
_entity_poly.type
_entity_poly.pdbx_seq_one_letter_code
_entity_poly.pdbx_strand_id
1 'polypeptide(L)'
;QAALREVREETGLEGRVARKLGEIHYSYREKRAAQHQEVKVYKRVHFYLVRYLRGDVRDHDHEVDEARWFPIDEALRSLRFATERKMVNRAKALLADREKKQAHQGIAAPGEA
;
A
#
# COMPACT_ATOMS: atom_id res chain seq x y z
N GLN A 1 5.57 -14.69 3.49
CA GLN A 1 5.72 -13.26 3.12
C GLN A 1 4.56 -12.89 2.19
N ALA A 2 3.39 -12.50 2.73
CA ALA A 2 2.20 -12.28 1.90
C ALA A 2 2.25 -10.96 1.13
N ALA A 3 2.58 -9.84 1.79
CA ALA A 3 2.45 -8.51 1.20
C ALA A 3 3.17 -8.30 -0.15
N LEU A 4 4.39 -8.83 -0.32
CA LEU A 4 5.12 -8.70 -1.59
C LEU A 4 4.58 -9.63 -2.68
N ARG A 5 4.06 -10.81 -2.29
CA ARG A 5 3.40 -11.74 -3.21
C ARG A 5 2.11 -11.10 -3.74
N GLU A 6 1.23 -10.60 -2.86
CA GLU A 6 -0.02 -9.94 -3.28
C GLU A 6 0.27 -8.74 -4.19
N VAL A 7 1.26 -7.90 -3.84
CA VAL A 7 1.63 -6.77 -4.71
C VAL A 7 2.04 -7.24 -6.10
N ARG A 8 2.79 -8.34 -6.22
CA ARG A 8 3.18 -8.88 -7.53
C ARG A 8 1.99 -9.44 -8.31
N GLU A 9 1.11 -10.16 -7.65
CA GLU A 9 -0.06 -10.82 -8.25
C GLU A 9 -1.12 -9.78 -8.67
N GLU A 10 -1.53 -8.90 -7.75
CA GLU A 10 -2.63 -7.94 -7.96
C GLU A 10 -2.21 -6.70 -8.78
N THR A 11 -0.92 -6.36 -8.85
CA THR A 11 -0.47 -5.13 -9.53
C THR A 11 0.53 -5.34 -10.65
N GLY A 12 1.09 -6.54 -10.80
CA GLY A 12 2.17 -6.77 -11.76
C GLY A 12 3.55 -6.24 -11.33
N LEU A 13 3.62 -5.51 -10.21
CA LEU A 13 4.82 -4.80 -9.77
C LEU A 13 5.62 -5.57 -8.73
N GLU A 14 6.94 -5.43 -8.78
CA GLU A 14 7.85 -5.92 -7.75
C GLU A 14 8.41 -4.77 -6.93
N GLY A 15 8.63 -5.04 -5.64
CA GLY A 15 9.13 -4.04 -4.73
C GLY A 15 9.82 -4.60 -3.49
N ARG A 16 10.37 -3.70 -2.68
CA ARG A 16 10.92 -4.03 -1.35
C ARG A 16 10.15 -3.31 -0.26
N VAL A 17 9.88 -3.99 0.84
CA VAL A 17 9.25 -3.38 2.01
C VAL A 17 10.18 -2.32 2.59
N ALA A 18 9.70 -1.09 2.67
CA ALA A 18 10.42 0.03 3.27
C ALA A 18 10.01 0.28 4.72
N ARG A 19 8.73 0.06 5.08
CA ARG A 19 8.20 0.23 6.45
C ARG A 19 6.81 -0.39 6.63
N LYS A 20 6.43 -0.82 7.83
CA LYS A 20 5.01 -1.13 8.18
C LYS A 20 4.24 0.18 8.39
N LEU A 21 3.05 0.30 7.81
CA LEU A 21 2.15 1.47 7.95
C LEU A 21 1.09 1.28 9.04
N GLY A 22 0.64 0.04 9.24
CA GLY A 22 -0.37 -0.30 10.22
C GLY A 22 -1.16 -1.54 9.82
N GLU A 23 -2.31 -1.71 10.47
CA GLU A 23 -3.25 -2.76 10.17
C GLU A 23 -4.68 -2.29 10.43
N ILE A 24 -5.64 -3.00 9.84
CA ILE A 24 -7.08 -2.77 10.04
C ILE A 24 -7.75 -4.11 10.34
N HIS A 25 -8.90 -4.03 11.01
CA HIS A 25 -9.75 -5.17 11.33
C HIS A 25 -11.17 -4.87 10.87
N TYR A 26 -11.80 -5.81 10.20
CA TYR A 26 -13.21 -5.73 9.84
C TYR A 26 -13.83 -7.12 9.77
N SER A 27 -15.15 -7.19 9.81
CA SER A 27 -15.89 -8.44 9.60
C SER A 27 -16.91 -8.28 8.48
N TYR A 28 -17.09 -9.33 7.69
CA TYR A 28 -18.11 -9.39 6.65
C TYR A 28 -18.81 -10.75 6.70
N ARG A 29 -19.96 -10.87 6.01
CA ARG A 29 -20.66 -12.14 5.85
C ARG A 29 -20.41 -12.67 4.45
N GLU A 30 -20.02 -13.93 4.36
CA GLU A 30 -19.83 -14.64 3.10
C GLU A 30 -20.86 -15.76 3.01
N LYS A 31 -21.50 -15.91 1.84
CA LYS A 31 -22.37 -17.05 1.57
C LYS A 31 -21.52 -18.20 1.07
N ARG A 32 -21.36 -19.25 1.86
CA ARG A 32 -20.68 -20.46 1.38
C ARG A 32 -21.68 -21.37 0.69
N ALA A 33 -21.53 -21.50 -0.63
CA ALA A 33 -22.44 -22.26 -1.50
C ALA A 33 -22.63 -23.71 -1.04
N ALA A 34 -21.61 -24.32 -0.43
CA ALA A 34 -21.68 -25.70 0.06
C ALA A 34 -22.58 -25.88 1.31
N GLN A 35 -22.87 -24.81 2.07
CA GLN A 35 -23.59 -24.94 3.35
C GLN A 35 -24.93 -24.20 3.42
N HIS A 36 -25.36 -23.48 2.36
CA HIS A 36 -26.55 -22.62 2.40
C HIS A 36 -26.62 -21.71 3.66
N GLN A 37 -25.45 -21.34 4.20
CA GLN A 37 -25.33 -20.63 5.47
C GLN A 37 -24.46 -19.38 5.29
N GLU A 38 -24.87 -18.28 5.91
CA GLU A 38 -24.03 -17.09 6.05
C GLU A 38 -22.97 -17.32 7.12
N VAL A 39 -21.71 -17.23 6.74
CA VAL A 39 -20.57 -17.32 7.65
C VAL A 39 -20.03 -15.92 7.91
N LYS A 40 -19.90 -15.54 9.18
CA LYS A 40 -19.22 -14.30 9.57
C LYS A 40 -17.71 -14.52 9.52
N VAL A 41 -17.04 -13.77 8.65
CA VAL A 41 -15.58 -13.78 8.50
C VAL A 41 -14.98 -12.58 9.22
N TYR A 42 -13.95 -12.81 10.01
CA TYR A 42 -13.13 -11.76 10.63
C TYR A 42 -11.83 -11.61 9.84
N LYS A 43 -11.61 -10.43 9.26
CA LYS A 43 -10.44 -10.14 8.41
C LYS A 43 -9.53 -9.11 9.07
N ARG A 44 -8.23 -9.41 9.05
CA ARG A 44 -7.14 -8.51 9.47
C ARG A 44 -6.22 -8.27 8.28
N VAL A 45 -5.95 -7.00 7.97
CA VAL A 45 -5.10 -6.60 6.83
C VAL A 45 -3.93 -5.76 7.34
N HIS A 46 -2.71 -6.15 6.97
CA HIS A 46 -1.47 -5.45 7.31
C HIS A 46 -1.00 -4.63 6.12
N PHE A 47 -0.72 -3.35 6.34
CA PHE A 47 -0.27 -2.42 5.30
C PHE A 47 1.22 -2.11 5.45
N TYR A 48 1.92 -2.10 4.32
CA TYR A 48 3.33 -1.80 4.22
C TYR A 48 3.58 -0.76 3.14
N LEU A 49 4.53 0.14 3.39
CA LEU A 49 5.10 1.00 2.36
C LEU A 49 6.10 0.18 1.56
N VAL A 50 5.85 0.02 0.27
CA VAL A 50 6.71 -0.73 -0.65
C VAL A 50 7.39 0.24 -1.60
N ARG A 51 8.70 0.10 -1.75
CA ARG A 51 9.47 0.80 -2.78
C ARG A 51 9.45 -0.02 -4.06
N TYR A 52 8.95 0.57 -5.14
CA TYR A 52 8.99 0.00 -6.49
C TYR A 52 10.43 -0.36 -6.90
N LEU A 53 10.56 -1.49 -7.58
CA LEU A 53 11.81 -1.95 -8.17
C LEU A 53 11.70 -2.18 -9.68
N ARG A 54 10.66 -2.91 -10.13
CA ARG A 54 10.43 -3.25 -11.54
C ARG A 54 9.00 -3.78 -11.76
N GLY A 55 8.67 -4.09 -13.00
CA GLY A 55 7.39 -4.70 -13.40
C GLY A 55 6.49 -3.72 -14.15
N ASP A 56 5.37 -4.25 -14.63
CA ASP A 56 4.39 -3.54 -15.44
C ASP A 56 3.00 -3.75 -14.83
N VAL A 57 2.21 -2.67 -14.76
CA VAL A 57 0.85 -2.75 -14.22
C VAL A 57 -0.07 -3.64 -15.06
N ARG A 58 0.25 -3.87 -16.34
CA ARG A 58 -0.51 -4.73 -17.24
C ARG A 58 -0.35 -6.23 -16.93
N ASP A 59 0.62 -6.59 -16.09
CA ASP A 59 0.90 -7.96 -15.67
C ASP A 59 0.16 -8.34 -14.36
N HIS A 60 -0.95 -7.67 -14.04
CA HIS A 60 -1.82 -8.02 -12.92
C HIS A 60 -2.64 -9.28 -13.23
N ASP A 61 -3.05 -10.01 -12.20
CA ASP A 61 -3.89 -11.18 -12.35
C ASP A 61 -5.38 -10.84 -12.56
N HIS A 62 -6.21 -11.87 -12.58
CA HIS A 62 -7.64 -11.77 -12.87
C HIS A 62 -8.49 -11.36 -11.66
N GLU A 63 -7.93 -11.25 -10.45
CA GLU A 63 -8.66 -10.80 -9.26
C GLU A 63 -8.83 -9.27 -9.24
N VAL A 64 -8.05 -8.56 -10.07
CA VAL A 64 -8.06 -7.10 -10.20
C VAL A 64 -8.50 -6.70 -11.61
N ASP A 65 -9.43 -5.74 -11.71
CA ASP A 65 -9.91 -5.24 -13.00
C ASP A 65 -8.88 -4.30 -13.69
N GLU A 66 -8.20 -3.45 -12.92
CA GLU A 66 -7.18 -2.50 -13.40
C GLU A 66 -6.17 -2.16 -12.29
N ALA A 67 -4.88 -2.16 -12.63
CA ALA A 67 -3.81 -1.57 -11.83
C ALA A 67 -3.22 -0.33 -12.51
N ARG A 68 -3.01 0.76 -11.76
CA ARG A 68 -2.44 2.01 -12.30
C ARG A 68 -1.79 2.87 -11.22
N TRP A 69 -0.91 3.77 -11.68
CA TRP A 69 -0.28 4.77 -10.83
C TRP A 69 -1.16 6.02 -10.69
N PHE A 70 -1.08 6.63 -9.51
CA PHE A 70 -1.76 7.88 -9.21
C PHE A 70 -0.82 8.83 -8.46
N PRO A 71 -0.92 10.16 -8.67
CA PRO A 71 -0.47 11.13 -7.68
C PRO A 71 -1.13 10.84 -6.33
N ILE A 72 -0.38 10.95 -5.24
CA ILE A 72 -0.85 10.51 -3.91
C ILE A 72 -2.14 11.21 -3.46
N ASP A 73 -2.33 12.48 -3.84
CA ASP A 73 -3.53 13.24 -3.54
C ASP A 73 -4.74 12.83 -4.38
N GLU A 74 -4.52 12.33 -5.58
CA GLU A 74 -5.58 11.73 -6.39
C GLU A 74 -6.01 10.38 -5.84
N ALA A 75 -5.04 9.53 -5.45
CA ALA A 75 -5.32 8.27 -4.77
C ALA A 75 -6.19 8.45 -3.51
N LEU A 76 -5.91 9.50 -2.72
CA LEU A 76 -6.72 9.81 -1.54
C LEU A 76 -8.18 10.17 -1.87
N ARG A 77 -8.44 10.74 -3.05
CA ARG A 77 -9.79 11.08 -3.52
C ARG A 77 -10.51 9.88 -4.13
N SER A 78 -9.80 8.94 -4.74
CA SER A 78 -10.40 7.76 -5.38
C SER A 78 -10.75 6.64 -4.39
N LEU A 79 -10.02 6.54 -3.27
CA LEU A 79 -10.23 5.48 -2.28
C LEU A 79 -11.60 5.59 -1.60
N ARG A 80 -12.37 4.50 -1.64
CA ARG A 80 -13.69 4.39 -1.02
C ARG A 80 -13.64 4.31 0.51
N PHE A 81 -12.69 3.56 1.07
CA PHE A 81 -12.68 3.26 2.51
C PHE A 81 -11.79 4.21 3.32
N ALA A 82 -12.34 4.77 4.41
CA ALA A 82 -11.62 5.69 5.30
C ALA A 82 -10.37 5.06 5.95
N THR A 83 -10.44 3.76 6.22
CA THR A 83 -9.35 2.95 6.76
C THR A 83 -8.15 2.89 5.82
N GLU A 84 -8.38 2.75 4.52
CA GLU A 84 -7.34 2.75 3.48
C GLU A 84 -6.78 4.16 3.28
N ARG A 85 -7.65 5.18 3.21
CA ARG A 85 -7.21 6.60 3.17
C ARG A 85 -6.29 6.94 4.35
N LYS A 86 -6.56 6.40 5.54
CA LYS A 86 -5.68 6.57 6.71
C LYS A 86 -4.29 5.98 6.49
N MET A 87 -4.17 4.82 5.83
CA MET A 87 -2.88 4.19 5.52
C MET A 87 -2.10 4.99 4.48
N VAL A 88 -2.76 5.49 3.42
CA VAL A 88 -2.12 6.35 2.41
C VAL A 88 -1.65 7.68 3.02
N ASN A 89 -2.45 8.30 3.90
CA ASN A 89 -2.01 9.50 4.62
C ASN A 89 -0.78 9.26 5.51
N ARG A 90 -0.70 8.10 6.17
CA ARG A 90 0.52 7.72 6.92
C ARG A 90 1.72 7.57 6.00
N ALA A 91 1.55 6.95 4.83
CA ALA A 91 2.60 6.86 3.84
C ALA A 91 3.06 8.25 3.36
N LYS A 92 2.12 9.15 3.06
CA LYS A 92 2.40 10.54 2.66
C LYS A 92 3.25 11.27 3.69
N ALA A 93 2.87 11.22 4.96
CA ALA A 93 3.63 11.86 6.05
C ALA A 93 5.05 11.30 6.16
N LEU A 94 5.21 9.98 6.07
CA LEU A 94 6.52 9.32 6.11
C LEU A 94 7.44 9.68 4.94
N LEU A 95 6.88 9.90 3.76
CA LEU A 95 7.63 10.32 2.57
C LEU A 95 8.09 11.77 2.71
N ALA A 96 7.21 12.68 3.13
CA ALA A 96 7.57 14.08 3.38
C ALA A 96 8.67 14.22 4.45
N ASP A 97 8.62 13.42 5.51
CA ASP A 97 9.67 13.42 6.54
C ASP A 97 11.01 12.91 6.01
N ARG A 98 11.00 11.94 5.08
CA ARG A 98 12.22 11.43 4.44
C ARG A 98 12.85 12.47 3.52
N GLU A 99 12.04 13.18 2.74
CA GLU A 99 12.51 14.26 1.86
C GLU A 99 13.18 15.38 2.66
N LYS A 100 12.56 15.82 3.77
CA LYS A 100 13.15 16.82 4.68
C LYS A 100 14.51 16.37 5.25
N LYS A 101 14.61 15.10 5.66
CA LYS A 101 15.86 14.55 6.21
C LYS A 101 16.96 14.46 5.14
N GLN A 102 16.61 14.08 3.92
CA GLN A 102 17.56 14.05 2.80
C GLN A 102 18.02 15.46 2.40
N ALA A 103 17.11 16.43 2.37
CA ALA A 103 17.46 17.84 2.13
C ALA A 103 18.38 18.39 3.23
N HIS A 104 18.12 18.09 4.50
CA HIS A 104 18.97 18.53 5.61
C HIS A 104 20.37 17.88 5.59
N GLN A 105 20.46 16.61 5.21
CA GLN A 105 21.74 15.88 5.09
C GLN A 105 22.54 16.28 3.84
N GLY A 106 21.90 16.82 2.80
CA GLY A 106 22.56 17.34 1.61
C GLY A 106 23.12 18.77 1.74
N ILE A 107 22.85 19.46 2.86
CA ILE A 107 23.28 20.85 3.12
C ILE A 107 24.53 20.92 4.05
N ALA A 108 24.94 19.81 4.68
CA ALA A 108 26.21 19.71 5.43
C ALA A 108 27.20 18.84 4.63
N ALA A 109 28.38 19.25 4.17
CA ALA A 109 29.29 20.38 4.38
C ALA A 109 30.36 20.39 3.22
N PRO A 110 31.41 21.25 3.16
CA PRO A 110 31.77 22.34 4.07
C PRO A 110 32.10 23.70 3.40
N GLY A 111 31.83 24.77 4.13
CA GLY A 111 32.76 25.89 4.22
C GLY A 111 33.62 25.67 5.45
N GLU A 112 34.94 25.67 5.27
CA GLU A 112 36.01 26.10 6.20
C GLU A 112 37.35 25.52 5.73
N ALA A 113 38.05 26.31 4.91
CA ALA A 113 39.51 26.50 4.90
C ALA A 113 39.82 27.75 4.06
#